data_AF-A0A8I0CEV5-F1
#
_entry.id   AF-A0A8I0CEV5-F1
#
_cell.length_a   1.000
_cell.length_b   1.000
_cell.length_c   1.000
_cell.angle_alpha   90.00
_cell.angle_beta   90.00
_cell.angle_gamma   90.00
#
_symmetry.space_group_name_H-M   'P 1'
#
loop_
_entity.id
_entity.type
_entity.pdbx_description
1 polymer ?
#
loop_
_entity_poly.entity_id
_entity_poly.type
_entity_poly.pdbx_seq_one_letter_code
_entity_poly.pdbx_strand_id
1 'polypeptide(L)'
;AFRLYRMRARSQSMVDGNAYELLLDLFETKIEQLADEIENIYSDLEQLSRVIMEGHQGDEYDEALSTLAELEDIGWKVRLCLMDTQRALNFLVRK
;
A
#
# COMPACT_ATOMS: atom_id res chain seq x y z
N ALA A 1 -3.57 -6.55 -7.26
CA ALA A 1 -4.49 -5.66 -8.00
C ALA A 1 -5.53 -6.42 -8.82
N PHE A 2 -5.15 -7.15 -9.89
CA PHE A 2 -6.11 -7.75 -10.83
C PHE A 2 -7.11 -8.75 -10.23
N ARG A 3 -6.75 -9.46 -9.15
CA ARG A 3 -7.69 -10.35 -8.45
C ARG A 3 -8.84 -9.57 -7.80
N LEU A 4 -8.53 -8.48 -7.09
CA LEU A 4 -9.51 -7.62 -6.42
C LEU A 4 -10.39 -6.93 -7.46
N TYR A 5 -9.78 -6.34 -8.49
CA TYR A 5 -10.53 -5.75 -9.60
C TYR A 5 -11.49 -6.75 -10.25
N ARG A 6 -11.04 -7.97 -10.55
CA ARG A 6 -11.90 -9.02 -11.12
C ARG A 6 -13.06 -9.42 -10.20
N MET A 7 -12.88 -9.37 -8.88
CA MET A 7 -13.98 -9.61 -7.95
C MET A 7 -14.97 -8.44 -7.96
N ARG A 8 -14.49 -7.19 -7.97
CA ARG A 8 -15.32 -5.98 -8.09
C ARG A 8 -16.11 -5.94 -9.39
N ALA A 9 -15.46 -6.20 -10.52
CA ALA A 9 -16.07 -6.20 -11.85
C ALA A 9 -17.19 -7.25 -12.03
N ARG A 10 -17.29 -8.24 -11.14
CA ARG A 10 -18.43 -9.19 -11.11
C ARG A 10 -19.66 -8.62 -10.41
N SER A 11 -19.48 -7.67 -9.52
CA SER A 11 -20.52 -7.08 -8.67
C SER A 11 -20.92 -5.68 -9.12
N GLN A 12 -19.99 -4.95 -9.74
CA GLN A 12 -20.17 -3.60 -10.26
C GLN A 12 -19.79 -3.60 -11.75
N SER A 13 -20.74 -3.21 -12.59
CA SER A 13 -20.46 -2.95 -14.00
C SER A 13 -19.82 -1.57 -14.15
N MET A 14 -18.92 -1.44 -15.12
CA MET A 14 -18.50 -0.13 -15.62
C MET A 14 -19.72 0.66 -16.12
N VAL A 15 -19.70 1.96 -15.88
CA VAL A 15 -20.74 2.93 -16.23
C VAL A 15 -20.66 3.30 -17.70
N ASP A 16 -19.49 3.73 -18.16
CA ASP A 16 -19.27 4.16 -19.56
C ASP A 16 -18.68 3.02 -20.40
N GLY A 17 -18.01 2.06 -19.77
CA GLY A 17 -17.45 0.88 -20.44
C GLY A 17 -16.28 1.18 -21.37
N ASN A 18 -15.54 2.26 -21.10
CA ASN A 18 -14.42 2.71 -21.93
C ASN A 18 -13.04 2.42 -21.28
N ALA A 19 -11.98 2.54 -22.07
CA ALA A 19 -10.62 2.23 -21.63
C ALA A 19 -10.09 3.16 -20.51
N TYR A 20 -10.57 4.40 -20.43
CA TYR A 20 -10.17 5.33 -19.37
C TYR A 20 -10.80 4.95 -18.04
N GLU A 21 -12.07 4.55 -18.04
CA GLU A 21 -12.75 4.04 -16.85
C GLU A 21 -12.04 2.81 -16.30
N LEU A 22 -11.74 1.83 -17.15
CA LEU A 22 -10.97 0.64 -16.76
C LEU A 22 -9.59 1.01 -16.16
N LEU A 23 -8.90 1.99 -16.73
CA LEU A 23 -7.61 2.44 -16.21
C LEU A 23 -7.75 3.08 -14.83
N LEU A 24 -8.77 3.91 -14.63
CA LEU A 24 -9.04 4.57 -13.35
C LEU A 24 -9.44 3.55 -12.28
N ASP A 25 -10.27 2.55 -12.61
CA ASP A 25 -10.62 1.47 -11.68
C ASP A 25 -9.38 0.68 -11.21
N LEU A 26 -8.43 0.45 -12.11
CA LEU A 26 -7.16 -0.21 -11.77
C LEU A 26 -6.30 0.65 -10.85
N PHE A 27 -6.28 1.98 -11.06
CA PHE A 27 -5.60 2.90 -10.15
C PHE A 27 -6.28 2.97 -8.78
N GLU A 28 -7.62 2.97 -8.73
CA GLU A 28 -8.36 2.91 -7.48
C GLU A 28 -8.04 1.63 -6.71
N THR A 29 -8.09 0.47 -7.38
CA THR A 29 -7.71 -0.82 -6.78
C THR A 29 -6.26 -0.80 -6.29
N LYS A 30 -5.34 -0.15 -7.02
CA LYS A 30 -3.94 0.00 -6.59
C LYS A 30 -3.84 0.85 -5.32
N ILE A 31 -4.56 1.97 -5.25
CA ILE A 31 -4.54 2.89 -4.10
C ILE A 31 -5.10 2.18 -2.86
N GLU A 32 -6.21 1.45 -3.00
CA GLU A 32 -6.81 0.66 -1.91
C GLU A 32 -5.80 -0.35 -1.35
N GLN A 33 -5.13 -1.13 -2.21
CA GLN A 33 -4.09 -2.05 -1.75
C GLN A 33 -2.92 -1.34 -1.06
N LEU A 34 -2.50 -0.17 -1.55
CA LEU A 34 -1.43 0.59 -0.90
C LEU A 34 -1.86 1.17 0.45
N ALA A 35 -3.15 1.47 0.64
CA ALA A 35 -3.71 1.84 1.93
C ALA A 35 -3.67 0.66 2.91
N ASP A 36 -4.08 -0.54 2.47
CA ASP A 36 -3.97 -1.77 3.27
C ASP A 36 -2.52 -2.02 3.72
N GLU A 37 -1.54 -1.84 2.84
CA GLU A 37 -0.11 -1.98 3.22
C GLU A 37 0.31 -0.96 4.28
N ILE A 38 -0.19 0.28 4.22
CA ILE A 38 0.08 1.30 5.25
C ILE A 38 -0.55 0.89 6.58
N GLU A 39 -1.78 0.37 6.57
CA GLU A 39 -2.44 -0.12 7.78
C GLU A 39 -1.66 -1.28 8.43
N ASN A 40 -1.16 -2.21 7.62
CA ASN A 40 -0.31 -3.31 8.09
C ASN A 40 0.98 -2.78 8.72
N ILE A 41 1.68 -1.83 8.07
CA ILE A 41 2.89 -1.21 8.63
C ILE A 41 2.62 -0.62 10.02
N TYR A 42 1.50 0.10 10.20
CA TYR A 42 1.17 0.66 11.50
C TYR A 42 0.84 -0.41 12.55
N SER A 43 0.19 -1.50 12.16
CA SER A 43 -0.08 -2.63 13.06
C SER A 43 1.22 -3.32 13.51
N ASP A 44 2.15 -3.53 12.58
CA ASP A 44 3.43 -4.17 12.86
C ASP A 44 4.32 -3.25 13.70
N LEU A 45 4.30 -1.93 13.44
CA LEU A 45 5.05 -0.95 14.22
C LEU A 45 4.55 -0.85 15.67
N GLU A 46 3.24 -1.01 15.90
CA GLU A 46 2.66 -1.08 17.25
C GLU A 46 3.15 -2.33 18.00
N GLN A 47 3.23 -3.49 17.34
CA GLN A 47 3.78 -4.70 17.96
C GLN A 47 5.26 -4.55 18.26
N LEU A 48 6.02 -4.02 17.31
CA LEU A 48 7.45 -3.73 17.46
C LEU A 48 7.73 -2.77 18.61
N SER A 49 6.90 -1.73 18.77
CA SER A 49 7.00 -0.77 19.88
C SER A 49 6.93 -1.47 21.24
N ARG A 50 6.03 -2.44 21.40
CA ARG A 50 5.91 -3.22 22.65
C ARG A 50 7.15 -4.06 22.92
N VAL A 51 7.69 -4.72 21.89
CA VAL A 51 8.93 -5.49 22.00
C VAL A 51 10.08 -4.60 22.48
N ILE A 52 10.21 -3.39 21.94
CA ILE A 52 11.26 -2.44 22.36
C ILE A 52 11.06 -1.98 23.81
N MET A 53 9.82 -1.75 24.24
CA MET A 53 9.53 -1.27 25.60
C MET A 53 9.67 -2.35 26.68
N GLU A 54 9.37 -3.61 26.36
CA GLU A 54 9.41 -4.75 27.29
C GLU A 54 10.74 -5.54 27.22
N GLY A 55 11.47 -5.39 26.11
CA GLY A 55 12.67 -6.17 25.81
C GLY A 55 13.88 -5.82 26.67
N HIS A 56 14.70 -6.83 26.93
CA HIS A 56 16.01 -6.67 27.57
C HIS A 56 17.09 -6.61 26.47
N GLN A 57 18.17 -5.86 26.67
CA GLN A 57 19.21 -5.73 25.64
C GLN A 57 19.78 -7.11 25.23
N GLY A 58 19.83 -7.40 23.93
CA GLY A 58 20.25 -8.69 23.36
C GLY A 58 19.61 -8.97 21.99
N ASP A 59 19.43 -10.26 21.67
CA ASP A 59 18.93 -10.73 20.37
C ASP A 59 17.56 -10.14 19.96
N GLU A 60 16.68 -9.85 20.93
CA GLU A 60 15.36 -9.24 20.70
C GLU A 60 15.47 -7.83 20.07
N TYR A 61 16.53 -7.09 20.39
CA TYR A 61 16.75 -5.76 19.82
C TYR A 61 17.27 -5.82 18.38
N ASP A 62 18.10 -6.81 18.05
CA ASP A 62 18.61 -7.00 16.68
C ASP A 62 17.48 -7.43 15.72
N GLU A 63 16.57 -8.30 16.21
CA GLU A 63 15.35 -8.66 15.49
C GLU A 63 14.42 -7.46 15.33
N ALA A 64 14.26 -6.65 16.38
CA ALA A 64 13.45 -5.44 16.34
C ALA A 64 14.00 -4.41 15.32
N LEU A 65 15.31 -4.19 15.29
CA LEU A 65 15.96 -3.31 14.30
C LEU A 65 15.81 -3.83 12.87
N SER A 66 15.94 -5.14 12.68
CA SER A 66 15.74 -5.77 11.37
C SER A 66 14.30 -5.56 10.88
N THR A 67 13.33 -5.80 11.77
CA THR A 67 11.90 -5.57 11.48
C THR A 67 11.63 -4.11 11.13
N LEU A 68 12.20 -3.16 11.88
CA LEU A 68 12.05 -1.73 11.61
C LEU A 68 12.58 -1.35 10.22
N ALA A 69 13.73 -1.90 9.82
CA ALA A 69 14.31 -1.64 8.51
C ALA A 69 13.45 -2.20 7.37
N GLU A 70 12.86 -3.38 7.56
CA GLU A 70 11.92 -3.95 6.59
C GLU A 70 10.66 -3.10 6.44
N LEU A 71 10.06 -2.67 7.55
CA LEU A 71 8.88 -1.80 7.53
C LEU A 71 9.17 -0.44 6.86
N GLU A 72 10.36 0.13 7.07
CA GLU A 72 10.80 1.36 6.40
C GLU A 72 10.91 1.18 4.87
N ASP A 73 11.51 0.08 4.42
CA ASP A 73 11.66 -0.22 2.99
C ASP A 73 10.29 -0.42 2.31
N ILE A 74 9.35 -1.11 2.97
CA ILE A 74 7.98 -1.24 2.48
C ILE A 74 7.33 0.15 2.37
N GLY A 75 7.42 0.96 3.42
CA GLY A 75 6.87 2.33 3.43
C GLY A 75 7.48 3.21 2.32
N TRP A 76 8.79 3.09 2.08
CA TRP A 76 9.48 3.79 1.00
C TRP A 76 8.94 3.39 -0.38
N LYS A 77 8.77 2.09 -0.63
CA LYS A 77 8.21 1.54 -1.88
C LYS A 77 6.76 1.95 -2.09
N VAL A 78 5.94 1.93 -1.04
CA VAL A 78 4.55 2.41 -1.08
C VAL A 78 4.51 3.89 -1.49
N ARG A 79 5.33 4.73 -0.85
CA ARG A 79 5.42 6.16 -1.18
C ARG A 79 5.82 6.40 -2.63
N LEU A 80 6.80 5.65 -3.15
CA LEU A 80 7.21 5.74 -4.56
C LEU A 80 6.03 5.42 -5.49
N CYS A 81 5.34 4.31 -5.23
CA CYS A 81 4.17 3.89 -6.00
C CYS A 81 3.04 4.93 -6.00
N LEU A 82 2.79 5.59 -4.86
CA LEU A 82 1.78 6.64 -4.74
C LEU A 82 2.19 7.89 -5.55
N MET A 83 3.44 8.33 -5.44
CA MET A 83 3.92 9.50 -6.19
C MET A 83 3.85 9.28 -7.71
N ASP A 84 4.18 8.07 -8.19
CA ASP A 84 4.09 7.77 -9.62
C ASP A 84 2.64 7.71 -10.11
N THR A 85 1.73 7.18 -9.29
CA THR A 85 0.29 7.18 -9.58
C THR A 85 -0.26 8.62 -9.62
N GLN A 86 0.16 9.46 -8.67
CA GLN A 86 -0.21 10.88 -8.64
C GLN A 86 0.27 11.61 -9.89
N ARG A 87 1.51 11.36 -10.34
CA ARG A 87 2.05 11.94 -11.59
C ARG A 87 1.26 11.48 -12.81
N ALA A 88 0.93 10.19 -12.89
CA ALA A 88 0.14 9.63 -13.99
C ALA A 88 -1.27 10.23 -14.04
N LEU A 89 -1.95 10.33 -12.88
CA LEU A 89 -3.28 10.95 -12.78
C LEU A 89 -3.24 12.44 -13.15
N ASN A 90 -2.27 13.20 -12.65
CA ASN A 90 -2.10 14.61 -13.02
C ASN A 90 -1.86 14.80 -14.52
N PHE A 91 -1.16 13.87 -15.17
CA PHE A 91 -0.99 13.88 -16.61
C PHE A 91 -2.30 13.61 -17.35
N LEU A 92 -3.08 12.62 -16.90
CA LEU A 92 -4.38 12.27 -17.48
C LEU A 92 -5.43 13.38 -17.32
N VAL A 93 -5.44 14.12 -16.21
CA VAL A 93 -6.41 15.22 -15.99
C VAL A 93 -6.11 16.46 -16.83
N ARG A 94 -4.85 16.69 -17.19
CA ARG A 94 -4.44 17.86 -17.98
C ARG A 94 -4.62 17.70 -19.49
N LYS A 95 -4.90 16.49 -19.97
CA LYS A 95 -5.12 16.17 -21.38
C LYS A 95 -6.55 15.72 -21.61
#